data_AF-A0A5D0QKK1-F1
#
_entry.id   AF-A0A5D0QKK1-F1
#
_cell.length_a   1.000
_cell.length_b   1.000
_cell.length_c   1.000
_cell.angle_alpha   90.00
_cell.angle_beta   90.00
_cell.angle_gamma   90.00
#
_symmetry.space_group_name_H-M   'P 1'
#
loop_
_entity.id
_entity.type
_entity.pdbx_description
1 polymer ?
#
loop_
_entity_poly.entity_id
_entity_poly.type
_entity_poly.pdbx_seq_one_letter_code
_entity_poly.pdbx_strand_id
1 'polypeptide(L)'
;MRGINEPPVKVWLVWSNEHDAWWGPARRGYTHDVWAAGRYAETDAAVICRRAAYGWREGALPPEVMVSAPENDQDKFSVDDLRHMPERMAARAEEVTREAIAKRRAEQDSEVSR
;
A
#
# COMPACT_ATOMS: atom_id res chain seq x y z
N MET A 1 14.31 28.05 -9.09
CA MET A 1 15.19 27.25 -8.21
C MET A 1 14.33 26.80 -7.03
N ARG A 2 14.02 25.50 -6.90
CA ARG A 2 13.29 25.00 -5.71
C ARG A 2 14.31 24.84 -4.58
N GLY A 3 14.01 25.48 -3.44
CA GLY A 3 14.88 25.52 -2.27
C GLY A 3 15.00 24.15 -1.60
N ILE A 4 16.16 23.90 -1.02
CA ILE A 4 16.62 22.63 -0.45
C ILE A 4 16.01 22.44 0.96
N ASN A 5 14.68 22.42 1.06
CA ASN A 5 13.97 22.26 2.35
C ASN A 5 12.58 21.61 2.22
N GLU A 6 12.32 20.90 1.12
CA GLU A 6 11.10 20.08 1.01
C GLU A 6 11.34 18.75 1.75
N PRO A 7 10.39 18.29 2.59
CA PRO A 7 10.48 16.99 3.22
C PRO A 7 10.60 15.91 2.12
N PRO A 8 11.26 14.78 2.42
CA PRO A 8 11.40 13.70 1.45
C PRO A 8 10.02 13.29 0.92
N VAL A 9 9.89 13.24 -0.40
CA VAL A 9 8.65 12.83 -1.06
C VAL A 9 8.41 11.37 -0.70
N LYS A 10 7.37 11.12 0.12
CA LYS A 10 6.98 9.76 0.48
C LYS A 10 6.45 9.02 -0.74
N VAL A 11 6.86 7.77 -0.88
CA VAL A 11 6.44 6.87 -1.94
C VAL A 11 5.62 5.71 -1.39
N TRP A 12 4.65 5.27 -2.16
CA TRP A 12 3.70 4.24 -1.77
C TRP A 12 3.75 3.09 -2.77
N LEU A 13 3.62 1.87 -2.26
CA LEU A 13 3.32 0.68 -3.03
C LEU A 13 1.82 0.41 -2.93
N VAL A 14 1.26 -0.30 -3.91
CA VAL A 14 -0.12 -0.78 -3.85
C VAL A 14 -0.10 -2.30 -3.85
N TRP A 15 -0.66 -2.89 -2.79
CA TRP A 15 -0.88 -4.32 -2.70
C TRP A 15 -2.28 -4.65 -3.24
N SER A 16 -2.39 -5.70 -4.04
CA SER A 16 -3.66 -6.28 -4.47
C SER A 16 -3.92 -7.55 -3.66
N ASN A 17 -4.95 -7.54 -2.83
CA ASN A 17 -5.39 -8.73 -2.11
C ASN A 17 -6.05 -9.77 -3.03
N GLU A 18 -6.55 -9.34 -4.20
CA GLU A 18 -7.12 -10.25 -5.20
C GLU A 18 -6.03 -11.06 -5.91
N HIS A 19 -4.89 -10.44 -6.19
CA HIS A 19 -3.78 -11.06 -6.92
C HIS A 19 -2.62 -11.53 -6.02
N ASP A 20 -2.70 -11.28 -4.71
CA ASP A 20 -1.64 -11.58 -3.74
C ASP A 20 -0.28 -11.01 -4.17
N ALA A 21 -0.29 -9.80 -4.73
CA ALA A 21 0.85 -9.21 -5.43
C ALA A 21 0.84 -7.69 -5.40
N TRP A 22 2.02 -7.09 -5.63
CA TRP A 22 2.19 -5.66 -5.78
C TRP A 22 1.82 -5.20 -7.18
N TRP A 23 1.20 -4.02 -7.29
CA TRP A 23 1.06 -3.35 -8.59
C TRP A 23 2.42 -3.05 -9.21
N GLY A 24 2.60 -3.46 -10.46
CA GLY A 24 3.78 -3.13 -11.25
C GLY A 24 3.83 -1.65 -11.64
N PRO A 25 4.99 -1.14 -12.10
CA PRO A 25 5.18 0.27 -12.43
C PRO A 25 4.24 0.75 -13.55
N ALA A 26 4.05 2.08 -13.63
CA ALA A 26 3.16 2.73 -14.58
C ALA A 26 1.70 2.22 -14.52
N ARG A 27 1.25 1.73 -13.35
CA ARG A 27 -0.10 1.18 -13.13
C ARG A 27 -0.39 0.03 -14.08
N ARG A 28 0.56 -0.90 -14.26
CA ARG A 28 0.40 -2.05 -15.15
C ARG A 28 1.04 -3.31 -14.60
N GLY A 29 0.26 -4.39 -14.63
CA GLY A 29 0.70 -5.72 -14.23
C GLY A 29 0.87 -5.86 -12.72
N TYR A 30 1.29 -7.04 -12.31
CA TYR A 30 1.50 -7.40 -10.92
C TYR A 30 2.86 -8.08 -10.75
N THR A 31 3.46 -7.95 -9.58
CA THR A 31 4.73 -8.58 -9.22
C THR A 31 4.74 -8.98 -7.75
N HIS A 32 5.32 -10.13 -7.42
CA HIS A 32 5.57 -10.51 -6.03
C HIS A 32 6.91 -9.94 -5.51
N ASP A 33 7.77 -9.46 -6.40
CA ASP A 33 9.00 -8.78 -6.02
C ASP A 33 8.73 -7.32 -5.67
N VAL A 34 8.92 -6.99 -4.39
CA VAL A 34 8.76 -5.65 -3.86
C VAL A 34 9.72 -4.64 -4.51
N TRP A 35 10.90 -5.08 -4.96
CA TRP A 35 11.85 -4.20 -5.63
C TRP A 35 11.45 -3.88 -7.07
N ALA A 36 10.67 -4.77 -7.71
CA ALA A 36 10.07 -4.54 -9.02
C ALA A 36 8.71 -3.82 -8.96
N ALA A 37 8.12 -3.65 -7.78
CA ALA A 37 6.83 -2.99 -7.59
C ALA A 37 6.85 -1.51 -8.05
N GLY A 38 5.70 -1.01 -8.46
CA GLY A 38 5.54 0.42 -8.77
C GLY A 38 5.64 1.27 -7.51
N ARG A 39 6.43 2.35 -7.58
CA ARG A 39 6.45 3.42 -6.56
C ARG A 39 5.55 4.54 -7.04
N TYR A 40 4.61 4.94 -6.18
CA TYR A 40 3.58 5.91 -6.49
C TYR A 40 3.64 7.08 -5.51
N ALA A 41 3.27 8.27 -5.97
CA ALA A 41 2.88 9.33 -5.06
C ALA A 41 1.61 8.91 -4.30
N GLU A 42 1.39 9.47 -3.11
CA GLU A 42 0.22 9.17 -2.28
C GLU A 42 -1.09 9.32 -3.06
N THR A 43 -1.23 10.41 -3.82
CA THR A 43 -2.42 10.69 -4.64
C THR A 43 -2.63 9.66 -5.76
N ASP A 44 -1.54 9.18 -6.37
CA ASP A 44 -1.61 8.17 -7.42
C ASP A 44 -2.02 6.81 -6.86
N ALA A 45 -1.42 6.41 -5.74
CA ALA A 45 -1.77 5.18 -5.03
C ALA A 45 -3.23 5.21 -4.56
N ALA A 46 -3.69 6.33 -4.01
CA ALA A 46 -5.09 6.50 -3.60
C ALA A 46 -6.06 6.38 -4.77
N VAL A 47 -5.69 6.88 -5.96
CA VAL A 47 -6.52 6.74 -7.18
C VAL A 47 -6.62 5.28 -7.61
N ILE A 48 -5.53 4.51 -7.50
CA ILE A 48 -5.52 3.07 -7.81
C ILE A 48 -6.49 2.35 -6.85
N CYS A 49 -6.27 2.48 -5.53
CA CYS A 49 -7.12 1.83 -4.52
C CYS A 49 -8.59 2.25 -4.62
N ARG A 50 -8.88 3.53 -4.90
CA ARG A 50 -10.27 4.01 -5.05
C ARG A 50 -10.97 3.38 -6.25
N ARG A 51 -10.26 3.16 -7.36
CA ARG A 51 -10.82 2.51 -8.54
C ARG A 51 -11.18 1.06 -8.25
N ALA A 52 -10.32 0.32 -7.55
CA ALA A 52 -10.60 -1.05 -7.17
C ALA A 52 -11.63 -1.18 -6.04
N ALA A 53 -11.78 -0.16 -5.19
CA ALA A 53 -12.79 -0.14 -4.14
C ALA A 53 -14.24 -0.12 -4.66
N TYR A 54 -14.48 0.18 -5.95
CA TYR A 54 -15.78 0.04 -6.60
C TYR A 54 -16.19 -1.45 -6.67
N GLY A 55 -16.79 -1.94 -5.60
CA GLY A 55 -17.18 -3.34 -5.46
C GLY A 55 -16.71 -4.01 -4.17
N TRP A 56 -15.99 -3.30 -3.30
CA TRP A 56 -15.60 -3.84 -1.99
C TRP A 56 -16.83 -4.12 -1.12
N ARG A 57 -17.17 -5.41 -1.02
CA ARG A 57 -18.29 -5.92 -0.23
C ARG A 57 -17.93 -5.99 1.24
N GLU A 58 -18.95 -5.88 2.08
CA GLU A 58 -18.82 -6.09 3.51
C GLU A 58 -18.31 -7.51 3.81
N GLY A 59 -17.38 -7.61 4.77
CA GLY A 59 -16.76 -8.87 5.17
C GLY A 59 -15.70 -9.42 4.21
N ALA A 60 -15.53 -8.84 3.02
CA ALA A 60 -14.46 -9.19 2.09
C ALA A 60 -13.18 -8.38 2.36
N LEU A 61 -12.03 -8.88 1.87
CA LEU A 61 -10.79 -8.10 1.88
C LEU A 61 -10.94 -6.87 0.98
N PRO A 62 -10.36 -5.72 1.33
CA PRO A 62 -10.23 -4.59 0.41
C PRO A 62 -9.46 -5.07 -0.82
N PRO A 63 -9.94 -4.84 -2.05
CA PRO A 63 -9.27 -5.31 -3.26
C PRO A 63 -7.81 -4.85 -3.34
N GLU A 64 -7.56 -3.62 -2.89
CA GLU A 64 -6.24 -3.01 -2.89
C GLU A 64 -6.01 -2.13 -1.67
N VAL A 65 -4.77 -2.09 -1.19
CA VAL A 65 -4.35 -1.24 -0.07
C VAL A 65 -3.03 -0.52 -0.35
N MET A 66 -2.90 0.68 0.20
CA MET A 66 -1.69 1.50 0.12
C MET A 66 -0.71 1.10 1.22
N VAL A 67 0.52 0.77 0.84
CA VAL A 67 1.58 0.39 1.78
C VAL A 67 2.74 1.37 1.66
N SER A 68 3.22 1.92 2.78
CA SER A 68 4.41 2.78 2.79
C SER A 68 5.60 2.01 2.24
N ALA A 69 6.30 2.55 1.25
CA ALA A 69 7.44 1.84 0.66
C ALA A 69 8.61 1.79 1.66
N PRO A 70 9.46 0.76 1.61
CA PRO A 70 10.52 0.56 2.59
C PRO A 70 11.54 1.72 2.60
N GLU A 71 11.70 2.43 1.48
CA GLU A 71 12.63 3.56 1.33
C GLU A 71 12.17 4.82 2.09
N ASN A 72 10.92 4.87 2.57
CA ASN A 72 10.43 6.01 3.35
C ASN A 72 11.01 6.05 4.78
N ASP A 73 11.36 4.89 5.34
CA ASP A 73 11.73 4.75 6.75
C ASP A 73 13.25 4.54 6.95
N GLN A 74 14.01 4.40 5.85
CA GLN A 74 15.41 4.02 5.89
C GLN A 74 16.17 4.47 4.62
N ASP A 75 17.28 5.18 4.83
CA ASP A 75 18.13 5.71 3.75
C ASP A 75 19.10 4.66 3.16
N LYS A 76 19.34 3.56 3.88
CA LYS A 76 20.30 2.51 3.51
C LYS A 76 19.78 1.15 3.93
N PHE A 77 20.02 0.15 3.09
CA PHE A 77 19.66 -1.24 3.34
C PHE A 77 20.92 -2.09 3.51
N SER A 78 20.94 -2.95 4.52
CA SER A 78 21.92 -4.03 4.60
C SER A 78 21.56 -5.16 3.63
N VAL A 79 22.51 -6.05 3.34
CA VAL A 79 22.23 -7.27 2.54
C VAL A 79 21.15 -8.13 3.20
N ASP A 80 21.11 -8.15 4.53
CA ASP A 80 20.08 -8.87 5.27
C ASP A 80 18.69 -8.23 5.08
N ASP A 81 18.62 -6.90 5.13
CA ASP A 81 17.38 -6.17 4.85
C ASP A 81 16.89 -6.47 3.44
N LEU A 82 17.78 -6.44 2.45
CA LEU A 82 17.42 -6.75 1.06
C LEU A 82 16.87 -8.17 0.90
N ARG A 83 17.41 -9.14 1.64
CA ARG A 83 16.99 -10.54 1.61
C ARG A 83 15.60 -10.74 2.21
N HIS A 84 15.32 -10.08 3.32
CA HIS A 84 14.06 -10.26 4.06
C HIS A 84 13.00 -9.21 3.73
N MET A 85 13.31 -8.21 2.90
CA MET A 85 12.37 -7.15 2.54
C MET A 85 11.07 -7.68 1.92
N PRO A 86 11.09 -8.66 0.99
CA PRO A 86 9.84 -9.18 0.43
C PRO A 86 8.89 -9.70 1.51
N GLU A 87 9.41 -10.47 2.48
CA GLU A 87 8.63 -11.02 3.59
C GLU A 87 8.13 -9.92 4.53
N ARG A 88 9.00 -8.97 4.91
CA ARG A 88 8.62 -7.83 5.77
C ARG A 88 7.50 -7.00 5.13
N MET A 89 7.60 -6.76 3.84
CA MET A 89 6.64 -5.93 3.11
C MET A 89 5.31 -6.66 2.86
N ALA A 90 5.33 -7.97 2.63
CA ALA A 90 4.12 -8.79 2.61
C ALA A 90 3.40 -8.75 3.97
N ALA A 91 4.13 -8.92 5.08
CA ALA A 91 3.55 -8.80 6.42
C ALA A 91 2.96 -7.40 6.68
N ARG A 92 3.60 -6.34 6.17
CA ARG A 92 3.08 -4.98 6.24
C ARG A 92 1.79 -4.81 5.42
N ALA A 93 1.69 -5.43 4.25
CA ALA A 93 0.46 -5.41 3.45
C ALA A 93 -0.71 -6.09 4.16
N GLU A 94 -0.47 -7.22 4.83
CA GLU A 94 -1.47 -7.91 5.64
C GLU A 94 -1.94 -7.04 6.82
N GLU A 95 -1.00 -6.38 7.50
CA GLU A 95 -1.29 -5.47 8.61
C GLU A 95 -2.20 -4.31 8.15
N VAL A 96 -1.81 -3.61 7.08
CA VAL A 96 -2.59 -2.51 6.52
C VAL A 96 -3.97 -2.99 6.05
N THR A 97 -4.04 -4.20 5.47
CA THR A 97 -5.31 -4.81 5.06
C THR A 97 -6.23 -5.03 6.26
N ARG A 98 -5.69 -5.52 7.38
CA ARG A 98 -6.44 -5.71 8.62
C ARG A 98 -6.92 -4.38 9.20
N GLU A 99 -6.06 -3.36 9.20
CA GLU A 99 -6.41 -2.01 9.66
C GLU A 99 -7.54 -1.41 8.81
N ALA A 100 -7.48 -1.56 7.48
CA ALA A 100 -8.52 -1.08 6.58
C ALA A 100 -9.88 -1.75 6.86
N ILE A 101 -9.90 -3.05 7.13
CA ILE A 101 -11.12 -3.78 7.51
C ILE A 101 -11.66 -3.27 8.85
N ALA A 102 -10.79 -3.11 9.85
CA ALA A 102 -11.19 -2.62 11.17
C ALA A 102 -11.77 -1.20 11.11
N LYS A 103 -11.12 -0.32 10.35
CA LYS A 103 -11.58 1.06 10.13
C LYS A 103 -12.96 1.10 9.49
N ARG A 104 -13.18 0.31 8.42
CA ARG A 104 -14.49 0.25 7.75
C ARG A 104 -15.59 -0.22 8.69
N ARG A 105 -15.33 -1.25 9.51
CA ARG A 105 -16.29 -1.73 10.51
C ARG A 105 -16.65 -0.63 11.51
N ALA A 106 -15.66 0.08 12.04
CA ALA A 106 -15.90 1.18 12.99
C ALA A 106 -16.69 2.35 12.38
N GLU A 107 -16.42 2.70 11.11
CA GLU A 107 -17.17 3.73 10.38
C GLU A 107 -18.64 3.32 10.22
N GLN A 108 -18.91 2.06 9.86
CA GLN A 108 -20.28 1.54 9.73
C GLN A 108 -21.03 1.53 11.08
N ASP A 109 -20.39 1.07 12.16
CA ASP A 109 -21.00 1.08 13.50
C ASP A 109 -21.37 2.51 13.94
N SER A 110 -20.57 3.50 13.54
CA SER A 110 -20.82 4.93 13.83
C SER A 110 -21.96 5.52 13.01
N GLU A 111 -22.19 5.03 11.78
CA GLU A 111 -23.31 5.44 10.92
C GLU A 111 -24.63 4.81 11.35
N VAL A 112 -24.61 3.55 11.81
CA VAL A 112 -25.81 2.85 12.32
C VAL A 112 -26.27 3.43 13.67
N SER A 113 -25.36 4.02 14.43
CA SER A 113 -25.65 4.62 15.75
C SER A 113 -26.10 6.09 15.71
N ARG A 114 -26.20 6.71 14.51
CA ARG A 114 -26.69 8.08 14.30
C ARG A 114 -28.14 8.10 13.87
#